data_AF-A0A1E3R6H2-F1
#
_entry.id   AF-A0A1E3R6H2-F1
#
_cell.length_a   1.000
_cell.length_b   1.000
_cell.length_c   1.000
_cell.angle_alpha   90.00
_cell.angle_beta   90.00
_cell.angle_gamma   90.00
#
_symmetry.space_group_name_H-M   'P 1'
#
loop_
_entity.id
_entity.type
_entity.pdbx_description
1 polymer ?
#
loop_
_entity_poly.entity_id
_entity_poly.type
_entity_poly.pdbx_seq_one_letter_code
_entity_poly.pdbx_strand_id
1 'polypeptide(L)'
;MRPAVVSDGLAELQIRWPNVPIVFCETRQLAEEWTHRFLAAAHVWVITEDTALQRISPATVDVAHLDHAATAPGPSTAEVRAWARTAGLTVPSRGRLRPEIWRAWHEANGPS
;
A
#
# COMPACT_ATOMS: atom_id res chain seq x y z
N MET A 1 0.39 20.29 -26.33
CA MET A 1 -0.61 19.18 -26.43
C MET A 1 -1.80 19.67 -27.25
N ARG A 2 -2.37 18.83 -28.13
CA ARG A 2 -3.62 19.15 -28.84
C ARG A 2 -4.80 18.78 -27.95
N PRO A 3 -5.79 19.66 -27.71
CA PRO A 3 -6.93 19.37 -26.83
C PRO A 3 -7.68 18.09 -27.19
N ALA A 4 -7.85 17.82 -28.50
CA ALA A 4 -8.51 16.60 -28.99
C ALA A 4 -7.89 15.31 -28.46
N VAL A 5 -6.56 15.24 -28.33
CA VAL A 5 -5.86 14.04 -27.84
C VAL A 5 -6.23 13.74 -26.38
N VAL A 6 -6.45 14.76 -25.57
CA VAL A 6 -6.84 14.60 -24.16
C VAL A 6 -8.29 14.10 -24.07
N SER A 7 -9.18 14.66 -24.89
CA SER A 7 -10.58 14.24 -24.95
C SER A 7 -10.72 12.78 -25.40
N ASP A 8 -9.98 12.38 -26.43
CA ASP A 8 -9.99 10.99 -26.92
C ASP A 8 -9.48 10.03 -25.84
N GLY A 9 -8.40 10.39 -25.14
CA GLY A 9 -7.85 9.58 -24.05
C GLY A 9 -8.81 9.44 -22.86
N LEU A 10 -9.49 10.51 -22.46
CA LEU A 10 -10.51 10.46 -21.41
C LEU A 10 -11.68 9.56 -21.80
N ALA A 11 -12.13 9.64 -23.06
CA ALA A 11 -13.21 8.80 -23.57
C ALA A 11 -12.81 7.32 -23.59
N GLU A 12 -11.59 6.99 -24.06
CA GLU A 12 -11.08 5.62 -24.07
C GLU A 12 -10.98 5.04 -22.66
N LEU A 13 -10.47 5.82 -21.69
CA LEU A 13 -10.37 5.41 -20.29
C LEU A 13 -11.75 5.09 -19.70
N GLN A 14 -12.73 5.96 -19.92
CA GLN A 14 -14.07 5.80 -19.37
C GLN A 14 -14.80 4.58 -19.97
N ILE A 15 -14.58 4.29 -21.26
CA ILE A 15 -15.16 3.11 -21.92
C ILE A 15 -14.50 1.82 -21.42
N ARG A 16 -13.17 1.80 -21.33
CA ARG A 16 -12.41 0.60 -20.96
C ARG A 16 -12.53 0.26 -19.47
N TRP A 17 -12.62 1.27 -18.61
CA TRP A 17 -12.70 1.11 -17.15
C TRP A 17 -13.83 1.97 -16.56
N PRO A 18 -15.11 1.61 -16.82
CA PRO A 18 -16.25 2.45 -16.44
C PRO A 18 -16.41 2.64 -14.93
N ASN A 19 -15.88 1.72 -14.13
CA ASN A 19 -15.96 1.77 -12.66
C ASN A 19 -14.80 2.55 -12.01
N VAL A 20 -13.79 2.98 -12.78
CA VAL A 20 -12.68 3.77 -12.23
C VAL A 20 -13.04 5.26 -12.32
N PRO A 21 -13.21 5.96 -11.19
CA PRO A 21 -13.60 7.36 -11.21
C PRO A 21 -12.44 8.26 -11.69
N ILE A 22 -12.73 9.14 -12.65
CA ILE A 22 -11.82 10.23 -13.06
C ILE A 22 -12.31 11.54 -12.43
N VAL A 23 -11.50 12.14 -11.57
CA VAL A 23 -11.86 13.36 -10.81
C VAL A 23 -11.00 14.53 -11.27
N PHE A 24 -11.63 15.63 -11.66
CA PHE A 24 -10.95 16.86 -12.03
C PHE A 24 -10.83 17.78 -10.82
N CYS A 25 -9.60 17.96 -10.34
CA CYS A 25 -9.30 18.91 -9.28
C CYS A 25 -8.70 20.18 -9.88
N GLU A 26 -9.41 21.30 -9.76
CA GLU A 26 -9.04 22.58 -10.39
C GLU A 26 -7.78 23.22 -9.78
N THR A 27 -7.45 22.86 -8.54
CA THR A 27 -6.27 23.37 -7.83
C THR A 27 -5.48 22.24 -7.22
N ARG A 28 -4.19 22.52 -6.95
CA ARG A 28 -3.31 21.60 -6.23
C ARG A 28 -3.89 21.22 -4.86
N GLN A 29 -4.39 22.20 -4.11
CA GLN A 29 -4.95 21.95 -2.79
C GLN A 29 -6.16 20.99 -2.87
N LEU A 30 -7.06 21.19 -3.84
CA LEU A 30 -8.21 20.30 -4.01
C LEU A 30 -7.76 18.86 -4.39
N ALA A 31 -6.71 18.72 -5.18
CA ALA A 31 -6.14 17.41 -5.52
C ALA A 31 -5.54 16.71 -4.30
N GLU A 32 -4.81 17.43 -3.46
CA GLU A 32 -4.23 16.91 -2.21
C GLU A 32 -5.33 16.49 -1.24
N GLU A 33 -6.35 17.34 -1.04
CA GLU A 33 -7.47 17.04 -0.16
C GLU A 33 -8.26 15.83 -0.65
N TRP A 34 -8.57 15.74 -1.94
CA TRP A 34 -9.27 14.59 -2.50
C TRP A 34 -8.45 13.31 -2.32
N THR A 35 -7.15 13.35 -2.63
CA THR A 35 -6.24 12.20 -2.48
C THR A 35 -6.19 11.73 -1.03
N HIS A 36 -5.99 12.66 -0.09
CA HIS A 36 -5.97 12.34 1.33
C HIS A 36 -7.29 11.71 1.78
N ARG A 37 -8.44 12.29 1.40
CA ARG A 37 -9.76 11.76 1.78
C ARG A 37 -10.05 10.40 1.16
N PHE A 38 -9.70 10.20 -0.12
CA PHE A 38 -9.86 8.92 -0.80
C PHE A 38 -9.04 7.83 -0.09
N LEU A 39 -7.77 8.10 0.18
CA LEU A 39 -6.90 7.15 0.87
C LEU A 39 -7.33 6.90 2.32
N ALA A 40 -7.80 7.93 3.04
CA ALA A 40 -8.35 7.77 4.38
C ALA A 40 -9.62 6.89 4.37
N ALA A 41 -10.52 7.10 3.41
CA ALA A 41 -11.72 6.28 3.25
C ALA A 41 -11.39 4.84 2.88
N ALA A 42 -10.45 4.62 1.95
CA ALA A 42 -9.97 3.30 1.60
C ALA A 42 -9.33 2.59 2.80
N HIS A 43 -8.51 3.29 3.57
CA HIS A 43 -7.93 2.76 4.81
C HIS A 43 -9.01 2.37 5.82
N VAL A 44 -10.00 3.24 6.06
CA VAL A 44 -11.13 2.93 6.94
C VAL A 44 -11.90 1.71 6.43
N TRP A 45 -12.19 1.63 5.13
CA TRP A 45 -12.87 0.47 4.55
C TRP A 45 -12.07 -0.81 4.80
N VAL A 46 -10.77 -0.85 4.47
CA VAL A 46 -9.91 -2.02 4.70
C VAL A 46 -9.90 -2.45 6.17
N ILE A 47 -9.70 -1.53 7.12
CA ILE A 47 -9.63 -1.90 8.55
C ILE A 47 -10.99 -2.29 9.13
N THR A 48 -12.08 -1.69 8.65
CA THR A 48 -13.43 -1.96 9.17
C THR A 48 -14.04 -3.21 8.55
N GLU A 49 -13.77 -3.50 7.28
CA GLU A 49 -14.24 -4.69 6.57
C GLU A 49 -13.68 -5.96 7.23
N ASP A 50 -12.36 -6.00 7.52
CA ASP A 50 -11.73 -7.11 8.24
C ASP A 50 -12.35 -7.32 9.64
N THR A 51 -12.50 -6.22 10.39
CA THR A 51 -13.11 -6.26 11.72
C THR A 51 -14.60 -6.65 11.67
N ALA A 52 -15.32 -6.31 10.60
CA ALA A 52 -16.74 -6.64 10.42
C ALA A 52 -16.93 -8.10 10.01
N LEU A 53 -16.11 -8.61 9.09
CA LEU A 53 -16.09 -10.01 8.67
C LEU A 53 -15.78 -10.94 9.85
N GLN A 54 -14.82 -10.57 10.71
CA GLN A 54 -14.48 -11.33 11.93
C GLN A 54 -15.60 -11.35 12.98
N ARG A 55 -16.47 -10.34 13.02
CA ARG A 55 -17.62 -10.29 13.95
C ARG A 55 -18.80 -11.14 13.49
N ILE A 56 -18.96 -11.36 12.18
CA ILE A 56 -20.11 -12.04 11.59
C ILE A 56 -19.87 -13.55 11.41
N SER A 57 -18.62 -14.00 11.30
CA SER A 57 -18.27 -15.43 11.22
C SER A 57 -17.16 -15.82 12.20
N PRO A 58 -17.39 -16.75 13.15
CA PRO A 58 -16.33 -17.34 13.96
C PRO A 58 -15.55 -18.42 13.21
N ALA A 59 -16.01 -18.85 12.03
CA ALA A 59 -15.24 -19.71 11.13
C ALA A 59 -14.43 -18.83 10.18
N THR A 60 -13.12 -19.05 10.15
CA THR A 60 -12.16 -18.38 9.27
C THR A 60 -12.60 -18.55 7.82
N VAL A 61 -13.29 -17.55 7.28
CA VAL A 61 -13.59 -17.52 5.85
C VAL A 61 -12.32 -17.07 5.16
N ASP A 62 -11.74 -17.97 4.38
CA ASP A 62 -10.57 -17.69 3.55
C ASP A 62 -10.99 -16.82 2.34
N VAL A 63 -11.33 -15.55 2.62
CA VAL A 63 -11.62 -14.52 1.59
C VAL A 63 -10.31 -13.87 1.11
N ALA A 64 -9.15 -14.45 1.44
CA ALA A 64 -7.86 -13.81 1.24
C ALA A 64 -7.32 -13.88 -0.20
N HIS A 65 -7.98 -14.55 -1.15
CA HIS A 65 -7.26 -14.99 -2.34
C HIS A 65 -7.03 -13.95 -3.46
N LEU A 66 -7.64 -12.75 -3.43
CA LEU A 66 -7.41 -11.77 -4.52
C LEU A 66 -6.68 -10.48 -4.12
N ASP A 67 -6.67 -10.09 -2.83
CA ASP A 67 -6.12 -8.79 -2.41
C ASP A 67 -4.93 -8.87 -1.42
N HIS A 68 -4.50 -10.07 -1.03
CA HIS A 68 -3.42 -10.21 -0.02
C HIS A 68 -1.99 -10.07 -0.56
N ALA A 69 -1.77 -9.97 -1.87
CA ALA A 69 -0.43 -9.99 -2.43
C ALA A 69 0.42 -8.74 -2.10
N ALA A 70 -0.19 -7.64 -1.60
CA ALA A 70 0.51 -6.36 -1.41
C ALA A 70 0.54 -5.81 0.01
N THR A 71 0.04 -6.54 1.02
CA THR A 71 -0.26 -5.92 2.33
C THR A 71 0.27 -6.71 3.52
N ALA A 72 1.44 -7.32 3.40
CA ALA A 72 2.28 -7.45 4.59
C ALA A 72 2.95 -6.06 4.79
N PRO A 73 2.68 -5.33 5.88
CA PRO A 73 3.48 -4.15 6.18
C PRO A 73 4.94 -4.57 6.20
N GLY A 74 5.73 -4.02 5.28
CA GLY A 74 7.16 -4.27 5.24
C GLY A 74 7.77 -3.97 6.62
N PRO A 75 8.82 -4.69 7.02
CA PRO A 75 9.36 -4.58 8.38
C PRO A 75 9.75 -3.14 8.65
N SER A 76 9.38 -2.64 9.81
CA SER A 76 9.83 -1.34 10.28
C SER A 76 11.36 -1.34 10.42
N THR A 77 11.97 -0.16 10.31
CA THR A 77 13.42 -0.02 10.55
C THR A 77 13.81 -0.46 11.99
N ALA A 78 12.88 -0.42 12.95
CA ALA A 78 13.09 -0.92 14.31
C ALA A 78 13.22 -2.44 14.34
N GLU A 79 12.33 -3.15 13.66
CA GLU A 79 12.33 -4.62 13.56
C GLU A 79 13.57 -5.14 12.84
N VAL A 80 13.92 -4.57 11.69
CA VAL A 80 15.15 -4.94 10.96
C VAL A 80 16.40 -4.71 11.82
N ARG A 81 16.42 -3.65 12.65
CA ARG A 81 17.53 -3.39 13.58
C ARG A 81 17.57 -4.39 14.74
N ALA A 82 16.43 -4.81 15.26
CA ALA A 82 16.36 -5.85 16.29
C ALA A 82 16.89 -7.18 15.74
N TRP A 83 16.40 -7.59 14.56
CA TRP A 83 16.89 -8.77 13.84
C TRP A 83 18.39 -8.71 13.58
N ALA A 84 18.90 -7.58 13.07
CA ALA A 84 20.33 -7.43 12.74
C ALA A 84 21.23 -7.64 13.97
N ARG A 85 20.80 -7.17 15.16
CA ARG A 85 21.56 -7.41 16.41
C ARG A 85 21.54 -8.88 16.80
N THR A 86 20.41 -9.55 16.69
CA THR A 86 20.30 -11.00 16.95
C THR A 86 21.14 -11.82 15.96
N ALA A 87 21.25 -11.36 14.72
CA ALA A 87 22.10 -11.95 13.68
C ALA A 87 23.60 -11.59 13.80
N GLY A 88 24.00 -10.80 14.81
CA GLY A 88 25.40 -10.40 15.03
C GLY A 88 25.92 -9.28 14.11
N LEU A 89 25.03 -8.61 13.35
CA LEU A 89 25.39 -7.50 12.48
C LEU A 89 25.51 -6.20 13.28
N THR A 90 26.57 -5.44 13.03
CA THR A 90 26.79 -4.13 13.70
C THR A 90 25.88 -3.06 13.07
N VAL A 91 24.92 -2.56 13.84
CA VAL A 91 23.96 -1.54 13.40
C VAL A 91 23.92 -0.33 14.33
N PRO A 92 23.82 0.91 13.80
CA PRO A 92 23.63 2.11 14.62
C PRO A 92 22.37 2.04 15.48
N SER A 93 22.44 2.60 16.70
CA SER A 93 21.33 2.61 17.65
C SER A 93 20.13 3.44 17.19
N ARG A 94 20.37 4.46 16.34
CA ARG A 94 19.37 5.33 15.73
C ARG A 94 19.74 5.68 14.29
N GLY A 95 18.77 6.21 13.56
CA GLY A 95 18.95 6.67 12.18
C GLY A 95 18.76 5.57 11.13
N ARG A 96 19.08 5.91 9.88
CA ARG A 96 18.86 5.06 8.71
C ARG A 96 19.77 3.85 8.75
N LEU A 97 19.22 2.66 8.46
CA LEU A 97 20.02 1.46 8.27
C LEU A 97 20.76 1.50 6.94
N ARG A 98 21.95 0.93 6.90
CA ARG A 98 22.72 0.83 5.67
C ARG A 98 22.06 -0.15 4.69
N PRO A 99 22.22 0.02 3.37
CA PRO A 99 21.61 -0.85 2.36
C PRO A 99 21.98 -2.33 2.52
N GLU A 100 23.18 -2.64 3.01
CA GLU A 100 23.64 -4.02 3.19
C GLU A 100 22.81 -4.78 4.25
N ILE A 101 22.32 -4.07 5.28
CA ILE A 101 21.48 -4.65 6.34
C ILE A 101 20.10 -5.02 5.78
N TRP A 102 19.55 -4.16 4.91
CA TRP A 102 18.29 -4.44 4.22
C TRP A 102 18.43 -5.64 3.30
N ARG A 103 19.52 -5.74 2.53
CA ARG A 103 19.75 -6.90 1.66
C ARG A 103 19.84 -8.21 2.45
N ALA A 104 20.63 -8.23 3.53
CA ALA A 104 20.74 -9.41 4.40
C ALA A 104 19.39 -9.82 5.03
N TRP A 105 18.56 -8.84 5.38
CA TRP A 105 17.21 -9.12 5.88
C TRP A 105 16.31 -9.77 4.82
N HIS A 106 16.34 -9.27 3.57
CA HIS A 106 15.58 -9.87 2.46
C HIS A 106 16.10 -11.26 2.08
N GLU A 107 17.41 -11.52 2.17
CA GLU A 107 17.97 -12.86 1.95
C GLU A 107 17.51 -13.85 3.03
N ALA A 108 17.41 -13.41 4.29
CA ALA A 108 16.99 -14.24 5.41
C ALA A 108 15.46 -14.45 5.51
N ASN A 109 14.66 -13.53 4.94
CA ASN A 109 13.19 -13.53 5.04
C ASN A 109 12.48 -13.60 3.68
N GLY A 110 13.23 -13.77 2.59
CA GLY A 110 12.69 -13.96 1.25
C GLY A 110 12.06 -15.34 1.11
N PRO A 111 11.05 -15.50 0.22
CA PRO A 111 10.43 -16.79 -0.01
C PRO A 111 11.45 -17.75 -0.64
N SER A 112 11.64 -18.94 -0.04
CA SER A 112 12.23 -20.09 -0.74
C SER A 112 11.23 -20.68 -1.73
#